data_AF-A0A966XM90-F1
#
_entry.id   AF-A0A966XM90-F1
#
_cell.length_a   1.000
_cell.length_b   1.000
_cell.length_c   1.000
_cell.angle_alpha   90.00
_cell.angle_beta   90.00
_cell.angle_gamma   90.00
#
_symmetry.space_group_name_H-M   'P 1'
#
loop_
_entity.id
_entity.type
_entity.pdbx_description
1 polymer ?
#
loop_
_entity_poly.entity_id
_entity_poly.type
_entity_poly.pdbx_seq_one_letter_code
_entity_poly.pdbx_strand_id
1 'polypeptide(L)'
;MSYKTTYKCGDYTMIFRPGSKATIYKKDKLRFLGSKKIAVQMFCNETGSPDARRDFQTLLDAARKATEFRNHASKKDDLAEKRK
;
A
#
# COMPACT_ATOMS: atom_id res chain seq x y z
N MET A 1 -2.78 -1.46 16.33
CA MET A 1 -3.93 -1.51 15.39
C MET A 1 -3.43 -1.85 13.99
N SER A 2 -3.58 -3.10 13.54
CA SER A 2 -3.22 -3.49 12.16
C SER A 2 -4.34 -3.09 11.21
N TYR A 3 -4.22 -1.92 10.58
CA TYR A 3 -5.13 -1.47 9.53
C TYR A 3 -5.09 -2.46 8.36
N LYS A 4 -6.13 -3.29 8.25
CA LYS A 4 -6.40 -4.12 7.09
C LYS A 4 -7.33 -3.35 6.17
N THR A 5 -6.77 -2.65 5.19
CA THR A 5 -7.59 -1.97 4.17
C THR A 5 -8.04 -3.01 3.14
N THR A 6 -9.35 -3.20 3.02
CA THR A 6 -9.96 -4.16 2.07
C THR A 6 -10.69 -3.37 0.99
N TYR A 7 -10.42 -3.72 -0.27
CA TYR A 7 -11.04 -3.12 -1.45
C TYR A 7 -11.83 -4.17 -2.19
N LYS A 8 -13.06 -3.85 -2.60
CA LYS A 8 -13.93 -4.76 -3.34
C LYS A 8 -14.33 -4.10 -4.66
N CYS A 9 -14.32 -4.86 -5.74
CA CYS A 9 -14.77 -4.43 -7.05
C CYS A 9 -15.37 -5.64 -7.79
N GLY A 10 -16.70 -5.65 -7.93
CA GLY A 10 -17.42 -6.82 -8.45
C GLY A 10 -17.09 -8.08 -7.66
N ASP A 11 -16.67 -9.14 -8.37
CA ASP A 11 -16.25 -10.43 -7.79
C ASP A 11 -14.85 -10.42 -7.17
N TYR A 12 -14.10 -9.31 -7.29
CA TYR A 12 -12.72 -9.22 -6.80
C TYR A 12 -12.66 -8.54 -5.44
N THR A 13 -11.88 -9.13 -4.53
CA THR A 13 -11.57 -8.56 -3.22
C THR A 13 -10.05 -8.50 -3.04
N MET A 14 -9.51 -7.32 -2.79
CA MET A 14 -8.10 -7.12 -2.46
C MET A 14 -7.94 -6.71 -1.00
N ILE A 15 -7.07 -7.40 -0.27
CA ILE A 15 -6.78 -7.14 1.13
C ILE A 15 -5.32 -6.71 1.27
N PHE A 16 -5.09 -5.51 1.79
CA PHE A 16 -3.74 -5.07 2.17
C PHE A 16 -3.32 -5.69 3.49
N ARG A 17 -2.17 -6.37 3.46
CA ARG A 17 -1.56 -6.93 4.65
C ARG A 17 -0.47 -6.00 5.20
N PRO A 18 -0.18 -6.08 6.52
CA PRO A 18 1.04 -5.52 7.07
C PRO A 18 2.27 -6.12 6.36
N GLY A 19 3.35 -5.33 6.23
CA GLY A 19 4.60 -5.77 5.59
C GLY A 19 4.61 -5.70 4.05
N SER A 20 4.07 -4.63 3.46
CA SER A 20 4.12 -4.37 2.00
C SER A 20 3.58 -5.49 1.09
N LYS A 21 2.69 -6.35 1.64
CA LYS A 21 1.99 -7.41 0.90
C LYS A 21 0.52 -7.10 0.70
N ALA A 22 -0.07 -7.67 -0.35
CA ALA A 22 -1.50 -7.68 -0.62
C ALA A 22 -1.94 -9.04 -1.13
N THR A 23 -3.22 -9.34 -0.95
CA THR A 23 -3.85 -10.59 -1.35
C THR A 23 -5.10 -10.29 -2.17
N ILE A 24 -5.26 -10.93 -3.32
CA ILE A 24 -6.45 -10.78 -4.19
C ILE A 24 -7.22 -12.09 -4.22
N TYR A 25 -8.53 -11.98 -4.02
CA TYR A 25 -9.51 -13.05 -4.17
C TYR A 25 -10.45 -12.73 -5.33
N LYS A 26 -10.88 -13.75 -6.08
CA LYS A 26 -11.98 -13.68 -7.05
C LYS A 26 -12.98 -14.77 -6.71
N LYS A 27 -14.23 -14.42 -6.38
CA LYS A 27 -15.25 -15.38 -5.90
C LYS A 27 -14.68 -16.31 -4.81
N ASP A 28 -14.08 -15.72 -3.79
CA ASP A 28 -13.46 -16.41 -2.65
C ASP A 28 -12.23 -17.29 -2.96
N LYS A 29 -11.80 -17.38 -4.22
CA LYS A 29 -10.57 -18.09 -4.60
C LYS A 29 -9.37 -17.14 -4.59
N LEU A 30 -8.31 -17.54 -3.89
CA LEU A 30 -7.04 -16.82 -3.90
C LEU A 30 -6.47 -16.78 -5.32
N ARG A 31 -6.31 -15.58 -5.89
CA ARG A 31 -5.71 -15.35 -7.21
C ARG A 31 -4.27 -14.88 -7.10
N PHE A 32 -3.96 -14.11 -6.06
CA PHE A 32 -2.63 -13.53 -5.91
C PHE A 32 -2.27 -13.26 -4.45
N LEU A 33 -1.01 -13.53 -4.11
CA LEU A 33 -0.41 -13.13 -2.85
C LEU A 33 1.00 -12.61 -3.14
N GLY A 34 1.25 -11.33 -2.89
CA GLY A 34 2.54 -10.75 -3.22
C GLY A 34 2.64 -9.27 -2.86
N SER A 35 3.49 -8.55 -3.58
CA SER A 35 3.70 -7.12 -3.38
C SER A 35 2.43 -6.32 -3.65
N LYS A 36 2.18 -5.29 -2.82
CA LYS A 36 1.06 -4.34 -2.98
C LYS A 36 1.01 -3.74 -4.39
N LYS A 37 2.17 -3.42 -4.97
CA LYS A 37 2.26 -2.78 -6.30
C LYS A 37 1.74 -3.70 -7.40
N ILE A 38 2.17 -4.96 -7.40
CA ILE A 38 1.74 -5.96 -8.38
C ILE A 38 0.27 -6.31 -8.17
N ALA A 39 -0.17 -6.44 -6.91
CA ALA A 39 -1.57 -6.71 -6.60
C ALA A 39 -2.49 -5.60 -7.14
N VAL A 40 -2.17 -4.33 -6.86
CA VAL A 40 -2.90 -3.18 -7.40
C VAL A 40 -2.95 -3.22 -8.92
N GLN A 41 -1.81 -3.46 -9.56
CA GLN A 41 -1.72 -3.45 -11.03
C GLN A 41 -2.60 -4.54 -11.65
N MET A 42 -2.58 -5.76 -11.11
CA MET A 42 -3.47 -6.83 -11.56
C MET A 42 -4.94 -6.56 -11.25
N PHE A 43 -5.24 -6.09 -10.04
CA PHE A 43 -6.61 -5.80 -9.63
C PHE A 43 -7.25 -4.77 -10.57
N CYS A 44 -6.56 -3.65 -10.85
CA CYS A 44 -7.07 -2.63 -11.76
C CYS A 44 -7.18 -3.10 -13.21
N ASN A 45 -6.27 -3.97 -13.67
CA ASN A 45 -6.30 -4.51 -15.03
C ASN A 45 -7.46 -5.49 -15.23
N GLU A 46 -7.72 -6.36 -14.24
CA GLU A 46 -8.80 -7.35 -14.29
C GLU A 46 -10.18 -6.73 -14.05
N THR A 47 -10.30 -5.66 -13.24
CA THR A 47 -11.57 -4.99 -12.97
C THR A 47 -11.89 -3.88 -13.96
N GLY A 48 -10.97 -3.54 -14.86
CA GLY A 48 -11.12 -2.44 -15.81
C GLY A 48 -11.36 -1.08 -15.13
N SER A 49 -10.96 -0.92 -13.86
CA SER A 49 -11.20 0.29 -13.07
C SER A 49 -9.97 1.20 -13.04
N PRO A 50 -9.89 2.23 -13.91
CA PRO A 50 -8.79 3.19 -13.90
C PRO A 50 -8.78 4.04 -12.62
N ASP A 51 -9.94 4.34 -12.03
CA ASP A 51 -10.06 5.12 -10.78
C ASP A 51 -9.35 4.46 -9.60
N ALA A 52 -9.49 3.14 -9.46
CA ALA A 52 -8.78 2.39 -8.43
C ALA A 52 -7.26 2.58 -8.54
N ARG A 53 -6.72 2.66 -9.76
CA ARG A 53 -5.27 2.85 -9.98
C ARG A 53 -4.78 4.21 -9.46
N ARG A 54 -5.60 5.25 -9.59
CA ARG A 54 -5.30 6.62 -9.15
C ARG A 54 -5.34 6.73 -7.63
N ASP A 55 -6.35 6.17 -6.99
CA ASP A 55 -6.45 6.08 -5.53
C ASP A 55 -5.27 5.32 -4.91
N PHE A 56 -4.86 4.20 -5.52
CA PHE A 56 -3.70 3.44 -5.05
C PHE A 56 -2.38 4.18 -5.28
N GLN A 57 -2.24 4.94 -6.37
CA GLN A 57 -1.04 5.74 -6.62
C GLN A 57 -0.91 6.85 -5.56
N THR A 58 -2.01 7.51 -5.20
CA THR A 58 -2.04 8.50 -4.10
C THR A 58 -1.67 7.87 -2.77
N LEU A 59 -2.17 6.67 -2.45
CA LEU A 59 -1.80 5.95 -1.23
C LEU A 59 -0.32 5.55 -1.20
N LEU A 60 0.25 5.12 -2.33
CA LEU A 60 1.67 4.80 -2.45
C LEU A 60 2.54 6.05 -2.31
N ASP A 61 2.12 7.17 -2.89
CA ASP A 61 2.81 8.45 -2.79
C ASP A 61 2.75 9.02 -1.36
N ALA A 62 1.59 8.94 -0.71
CA ALA A 62 1.41 9.29 0.69
C ALA A 62 2.27 8.41 1.61
N ALA A 63 2.36 7.10 1.34
CA ALA A 63 3.24 6.19 2.10
C ALA A 63 4.72 6.54 1.90
N ARG A 64 5.12 6.94 0.69
CA ARG A 64 6.48 7.41 0.39
C ARG A 64 6.78 8.71 1.13
N LYS A 65 5.90 9.69 1.04
CA LYS A 65 6.03 10.98 1.72
C LYS A 65 6.07 10.83 3.24
N ALA A 66 5.21 9.96 3.81
CA ALA A 66 5.25 9.64 5.24
C ALA A 66 6.56 8.95 5.69
N THR A 67 7.18 8.18 4.79
CA THR A 67 8.51 7.59 5.02
C THR A 67 9.60 8.66 4.97
N GLU A 68 9.52 9.60 4.03
CA GLU A 68 10.46 10.73 3.92
C GLU A 68 10.38 11.67 5.12
N PHE A 69 9.17 11.97 5.62
CA PHE A 69 9.00 12.75 6.86
C PHE A 69 9.64 12.07 8.07
N ARG A 70 9.52 10.74 8.20
CA ARG A 70 10.22 10.00 9.26
C ARG A 70 11.74 10.04 9.11
N ASN A 71 12.26 9.84 7.90
CA ASN A 71 13.70 9.91 7.64
C ASN A 71 14.27 11.32 7.88
N HIS A 72 13.49 12.36 7.60
CA HIS A 72 13.87 13.74 7.90
C HIS A 72 13.83 14.04 9.41
N ALA A 73 12.89 13.44 10.16
CA ALA A 73 12.85 13.55 11.62
C ALA A 73 14.06 12.88 12.29
N SER A 74 14.48 11.68 11.85
CA SER A 74 15.66 10.99 12.40
C SER A 74 16.98 11.75 12.21
N LYS A 75 17.05 12.69 11.25
CA LYS A 75 18.25 13.51 11.04
C LYS A 75 18.38 14.69 12.00
N LYS A 76 17.32 15.05 12.75
CA LYS A 76 17.36 16.14 13.73
C LYS A 76 17.85 15.70 15.12
N ASP A 77 17.66 14.44 15.50
CA ASP A 77 18.20 13.92 16.78
C ASP A 77 19.73 13.76 16.72
N ASP A 78 20.30 13.31 15.60
CA ASP A 78 21.75 13.09 15.46
C ASP A 78 22.58 14.39 15.55
N LEU A 79 21.96 15.55 15.23
CA LEU A 79 22.59 16.85 15.32
C LEU A 79 22.47 17.50 16.72
N ALA A 80 21.52 17.03 17.55
CA ALA A 80 21.34 17.53 18.91
C ALA A 80 22.29 16.85 19.91
N GLU A 81 22.70 15.60 19.67
CA GLU A 81 23.65 14.88 20.53
C GLU A 81 25.12 15.33 20.34
N LYS A 82 25.49 15.86 19.17
CA LYS A 82 26.85 16.37 18.89
C LYS A 82 27.14 17.79 19.38
N ARG A 83 26.23 18.40 20.15
CA ARG A 83 26.42 19.72 20.80
C ARG A 83 26.43 19.61 22.34
N LYS A 84 27.02 18.55 22.87
CA LYS A 84 27.43 18.44 24.28
C LYS A 84 28.92 18.11 24.36
#